data_AF-E5ATY0-F1
#
_entry.id   AF-E5ATY0-F1
#
_cell.length_a   1.000
_cell.length_b   1.000
_cell.length_c   1.000
_cell.angle_alpha   90.00
_cell.angle_beta   90.00
_cell.angle_gamma   90.00
#
_symmetry.space_group_name_H-M   'P 1'
#
loop_
_entity.id
_entity.type
_entity.pdbx_description
1 polymer ?
#
loop_
_entity_poly.entity_id
_entity_poly.type
_entity_poly.pdbx_seq_one_letter_code
_entity_poly.pdbx_strand_id
1 'polypeptide(L)'
;MQINALAPYAAPEVAALTGKPASVLTGGTAAWNDAGLAIETGKVRTASPRIDRYRCSDQGTNNLHSTTHAHLDWEYALVAQLERDGTHSFFVI
;
A
#
# COMPACT_ATOMS: atom_id res chain seq x y z
N MET A 1 -5.97 -16.64 -11.78
CA MET A 1 -5.41 -15.83 -12.88
C MET A 1 -5.38 -14.38 -12.41
N GLN A 2 -4.20 -13.85 -12.13
CA GLN A 2 -4.06 -12.49 -11.60
C GLN A 2 -4.13 -11.51 -12.77
N ILE A 3 -5.18 -10.69 -12.81
CA ILE A 3 -5.51 -9.81 -13.95
C ILE A 3 -4.76 -8.49 -13.79
N ASN A 4 -4.31 -7.89 -14.89
CA ASN A 4 -3.79 -6.52 -14.91
C ASN A 4 -4.93 -5.50 -14.70
N ALA A 5 -5.33 -5.32 -13.45
CA ALA A 5 -6.51 -4.52 -13.11
C ALA A 5 -6.26 -3.02 -13.03
N LEU A 6 -5.04 -2.58 -12.66
CA LEU A 6 -4.77 -1.18 -12.32
C LEU A 6 -4.20 -0.35 -13.48
N ALA A 7 -3.26 -0.90 -14.25
CA ALA A 7 -2.59 -0.15 -15.32
C ALA A 7 -3.54 0.43 -16.39
N PRO A 8 -4.65 -0.23 -16.77
CA PRO A 8 -5.61 0.34 -17.71
C PRO A 8 -6.23 1.68 -17.24
N TYR A 9 -6.45 1.85 -15.93
CA TYR A 9 -7.01 3.09 -15.39
C TYR A 9 -6.01 4.24 -15.40
N ALA A 10 -4.71 3.96 -15.26
CA ALA A 10 -3.67 4.97 -15.24
C ALA A 10 -3.18 5.39 -16.64
N ALA A 11 -3.36 4.56 -17.66
CA ALA A 11 -2.81 4.81 -19.00
C ALA A 11 -3.30 6.15 -19.65
N PRO A 12 -4.59 6.53 -19.58
CA PRO A 12 -5.04 7.82 -20.11
C PRO A 12 -4.41 9.02 -19.39
N GLU A 13 -4.25 8.93 -18.07
CA GLU A 13 -3.62 9.99 -17.27
C GLU A 13 -2.13 10.14 -17.62
N VAL A 14 -1.40 9.03 -17.75
CA VAL A 14 0.00 9.05 -18.21
C VAL A 14 0.13 9.68 -19.59
N ALA A 15 -0.76 9.34 -20.52
CA ALA A 15 -0.74 9.93 -21.87
C ALA A 15 -1.00 11.45 -21.83
N ALA A 16 -1.98 11.89 -21.02
CA ALA A 16 -2.30 13.30 -20.85
C ALA A 16 -1.15 14.09 -20.21
N LEU A 17 -0.52 13.55 -19.16
CA LEU A 17 0.56 14.21 -18.43
C LEU A 17 1.86 14.31 -19.24
N THR A 18 2.13 13.32 -20.10
CA THR A 18 3.40 13.26 -20.84
C THR A 18 3.30 13.77 -22.28
N GLY A 19 2.08 13.90 -22.83
CA GLY A 19 1.85 14.18 -24.25
C GLY A 19 2.33 13.06 -25.17
N LYS A 20 2.59 11.86 -24.64
CA LYS A 20 3.12 10.71 -25.38
C LYS A 20 2.10 9.57 -25.40
N PRO A 21 2.13 8.70 -26.42
CA PRO A 21 1.35 7.48 -26.40
C PRO A 21 1.68 6.62 -25.18
N ALA A 22 0.65 6.09 -24.51
CA ALA A 22 0.77 5.13 -23.41
C ALA A 22 0.12 3.80 -23.81
N SER A 23 0.84 2.69 -23.58
CA SER A 23 0.38 1.34 -23.89
C SER A 23 0.36 0.48 -22.64
N VAL A 24 -0.59 -0.46 -22.58
CA VAL A 24 -0.75 -1.38 -21.43
C VAL A 24 -0.32 -2.78 -21.83
N LEU A 25 0.49 -3.42 -20.99
CA LEU A 25 0.90 -4.81 -21.19
C LEU A 25 -0.30 -5.76 -21.00
N THR A 26 -0.67 -6.48 -22.05
CA THR A 26 -1.73 -7.49 -22.01
C THR A 26 -1.38 -8.57 -20.98
N GLY A 27 -2.25 -8.79 -20.00
CA GLY A 27 -2.03 -9.74 -18.90
C GLY A 27 -1.01 -9.29 -17.83
N GLY A 28 -0.36 -8.15 -18.01
CA GLY A 28 0.55 -7.54 -17.04
C GLY A 28 1.76 -8.41 -16.69
N THR A 29 2.34 -8.16 -15.51
CA THR A 29 3.54 -8.86 -15.04
C THR A 29 3.33 -10.38 -14.89
N ALA A 30 2.11 -10.82 -14.61
CA ALA A 30 1.80 -12.25 -14.52
C ALA A 30 2.01 -12.95 -15.87
N ALA A 31 1.43 -12.42 -16.96
CA ALA A 31 1.61 -12.99 -18.30
C ALA A 31 3.08 -12.91 -18.78
N TRP A 32 3.81 -11.86 -18.40
CA TRP A 32 5.25 -11.76 -18.67
C TRP A 32 6.05 -12.88 -18.00
N ASN A 33 5.74 -13.17 -16.74
CA ASN A 33 6.36 -14.24 -15.99
C ASN A 33 6.02 -15.62 -16.56
N ASP A 34 4.75 -15.84 -16.92
CA ASP A 34 4.28 -17.10 -17.52
C ASP A 34 4.93 -17.37 -18.89
N ALA A 35 5.32 -16.31 -19.61
CA ALA A 35 6.09 -16.42 -20.85
C ALA A 35 7.59 -16.73 -20.65
N GLY A 36 8.06 -16.89 -19.40
CA GLY A 36 9.44 -17.23 -19.08
C GLY A 36 10.44 -16.10 -19.34
N LEU A 37 9.97 -14.85 -19.42
CA LEU A 37 10.81 -13.69 -19.67
C LEU A 37 11.50 -13.22 -18.38
N ALA A 38 12.66 -12.59 -18.53
CA ALA A 38 13.48 -12.16 -17.40
C ALA A 38 12.74 -11.14 -16.50
N ILE A 39 12.91 -11.29 -15.18
CA ILE A 39 12.37 -10.39 -14.15
C ILE A 39 13.53 -9.88 -13.28
N GLU A 40 13.61 -8.57 -13.13
CA GLU A 40 14.50 -7.93 -12.17
C GLU A 40 13.81 -7.88 -10.79
N THR A 41 14.54 -8.25 -9.73
CA THR A 41 14.02 -8.26 -8.35
C THR A 41 14.69 -7.20 -7.50
N GLY A 42 14.04 -6.81 -6.40
CA GLY A 42 14.57 -5.80 -5.48
C GLY A 42 14.13 -4.36 -5.80
N LYS A 43 14.79 -3.40 -5.16
CA LYS A 43 14.37 -1.99 -5.13
C LYS A 43 15.22 -1.12 -6.07
N VAL A 44 15.23 -1.44 -7.36
CA VAL A 44 16.25 -0.90 -8.28
C VAL A 44 15.88 0.48 -8.86
N ARG A 45 14.62 0.70 -9.28
CA ARG A 45 14.21 1.92 -10.00
C ARG A 45 12.87 2.47 -9.50
N THR A 46 12.83 2.94 -8.25
CA THR A 46 11.58 3.46 -7.66
C THR A 46 11.36 4.92 -8.09
N ALA A 47 10.27 5.21 -8.79
CA ALA A 47 9.95 6.56 -9.30
C ALA A 47 9.20 7.46 -8.28
N SER A 48 8.66 6.88 -7.22
CA SER A 48 7.88 7.59 -6.19
C SER A 48 8.30 7.18 -4.78
N PRO A 49 8.06 8.01 -3.75
CA PRO A 49 8.22 7.60 -2.36
C PRO A 49 7.38 6.37 -2.01
N ARG A 50 7.89 5.53 -1.09
CA ARG A 50 7.24 4.29 -0.64
C ARG A 50 6.29 4.55 0.52
N ILE A 51 5.15 5.15 0.20
CA ILE A 51 4.08 5.47 1.15
C ILE A 51 2.80 4.68 0.86
N ASP A 52 2.88 3.70 -0.03
CA ASP A 52 1.80 2.85 -0.51
C ASP A 52 1.34 1.80 0.50
N ARG A 53 2.15 1.54 1.54
CA ARG A 53 1.82 0.62 2.63
C ARG A 53 2.10 1.25 3.98
N TYR A 54 1.07 1.31 4.82
CA TYR A 54 1.25 1.61 6.23
C TYR A 54 2.05 0.48 6.90
N ARG A 55 3.14 0.85 7.58
CA ARG A 55 3.94 -0.10 8.35
C ARG A 55 3.30 -0.27 9.73
N CYS A 56 2.46 -1.29 9.86
CA CYS A 56 1.86 -1.63 11.14
C CYS A 56 2.93 -2.14 12.13
N SER A 57 2.86 -1.66 13.36
CA SER A 57 3.80 -1.93 14.48
C SER A 57 3.84 -3.39 14.91
N ASP A 58 2.81 -4.17 14.57
CA ASP A 58 2.62 -5.58 14.87
C ASP A 58 2.99 -6.51 13.69
N GLN A 59 3.18 -5.97 12.49
CA GLN A 59 3.50 -6.74 11.28
C GLN A 59 5.02 -6.78 11.02
N GLY A 60 5.64 -7.93 11.33
CA GLY A 60 7.03 -8.27 11.00
C GLY A 60 8.00 -8.24 12.20
N THR A 61 9.07 -9.03 12.13
CA THR A 61 10.04 -9.25 13.24
C THR A 61 11.09 -8.16 13.41
N ASN A 62 11.03 -7.07 12.64
CA ASN A 62 12.05 -6.01 12.62
C ASN A 62 11.52 -4.63 13.00
N ASN A 63 10.66 -4.57 14.03
CA ASN A 63 10.22 -3.30 14.60
C ASN A 63 11.06 -3.00 15.83
N LEU A 64 11.49 -1.73 15.97
CA LEU A 64 12.22 -1.31 17.16
C LEU A 64 11.31 -1.44 18.38
N HIS A 65 11.88 -1.84 19.51
CA HIS A 65 11.14 -2.00 20.77
C HIS A 65 10.35 -0.73 21.18
N SER A 66 10.88 0.45 20.83
CA SER A 66 10.22 1.75 21.04
C SER A 66 8.97 1.96 20.17
N THR A 67 8.93 1.37 18.97
CA THR A 67 7.74 1.41 18.09
C THR A 67 6.59 0.60 18.71
N THR A 68 6.89 -0.54 19.32
CA THR A 68 5.90 -1.35 20.03
C THR A 68 5.34 -0.61 21.24
N HIS A 69 6.19 0.02 22.04
CA HIS A 69 5.74 0.78 23.21
C HIS A 69 4.85 1.97 22.83
N ALA A 70 5.25 2.75 21.83
CA ALA A 70 4.45 3.87 21.33
C ALA A 70 3.10 3.42 20.76
N HIS A 71 3.03 2.22 20.19
CA HIS A 71 1.77 1.65 19.73
C HIS A 71 0.83 1.31 20.88
N LEU A 72 1.35 0.69 21.96
CA LEU A 72 0.57 0.41 23.16
C LEU A 72 0.06 1.70 23.81
N ASP A 73 0.92 2.71 23.95
CA ASP A 73 0.52 4.02 24.49
C ASP A 73 -0.61 4.65 23.67
N TRP A 74 -0.53 4.52 22.34
CA TRP A 74 -1.60 4.96 21.44
C TRP A 74 -2.90 4.20 21.71
N GLU A 75 -2.86 2.86 21.83
CA GLU A 75 -4.05 2.05 22.14
C GLU A 75 -4.69 2.45 23.46
N TYR A 76 -3.90 2.67 24.52
CA TYR A 76 -4.41 3.13 25.81
C TYR A 76 -5.10 4.50 25.72
N ALA A 77 -4.57 5.40 24.90
CA ALA A 77 -5.14 6.73 24.72
C ALA A 77 -6.45 6.75 23.90
N LEU A 78 -6.80 5.66 23.21
CA LEU A 78 -8.00 5.60 22.35
C LEU A 78 -9.30 5.81 23.14
N VAL A 79 -9.39 5.33 24.38
CA VAL A 79 -10.61 5.49 25.20
C VAL A 79 -10.93 6.96 25.43
N ALA A 80 -9.93 7.74 25.84
CA ALA A 80 -10.09 9.19 26.02
C ALA A 80 -10.38 9.93 24.70
N GLN A 81 -9.89 9.40 23.57
CA GLN A 81 -10.22 9.94 22.25
C GLN A 81 -11.68 9.65 21.87
N LEU A 82 -12.20 8.45 22.17
CA LEU A 82 -13.60 8.09 21.96
C LEU A 82 -14.51 8.98 22.82
N GLU A 83 -14.19 9.19 24.10
CA GLU A 83 -14.95 10.08 24.99
C GLU A 83 -15.04 11.52 24.45
N ARG A 84 -13.93 12.03 23.89
CA ARG A 84 -13.92 13.38 23.27
C ARG A 84 -14.68 13.45 21.97
N ASP A 85 -14.63 12.41 21.16
CA ASP A 85 -15.34 12.33 19.88
C ASP A 85 -16.86 12.22 20.11
N GLY A 86 -17.28 11.35 21.03
CA GLY A 86 -18.68 11.22 21.45
C GLY A 86 -19.64 10.66 20.40
N THR A 87 -19.17 10.22 19.23
CA THR A 87 -20.02 9.69 18.15
C THR A 87 -19.99 8.17 18.02
N HIS A 88 -19.16 7.49 18.82
CA HIS A 88 -18.89 6.05 18.69
C HIS A 88 -20.08 5.14 18.99
N SER A 89 -21.03 5.55 19.84
CA SER A 89 -22.21 4.77 20.24
C SER A 89 -21.94 3.34 20.77
N PHE A 90 -20.68 3.01 21.08
CA PHE A 90 -20.30 1.74 21.68
C PHE A 90 -20.84 1.61 23.11
N PHE A 91 -21.31 0.41 23.46
CA PHE A 91 -21.65 0.00 24.82
C PHE A 91 -21.18 -1.45 25.04
N VAL A 92 -20.86 -1.81 26.28
CA VAL A 92 -20.41 -3.16 26.67
C VAL A 92 -21.52 -3.81 27.51
N ILE A 93 -21.88 -5.05 27.17
CA ILE A 93 -22.94 -5.85 27.82
C ILE A 93 -22.46 -6.60 29.06
#